data_AF-A0A2Z4N5P9-F1
#
_entry.id   AF-A0A2Z4N5P9-F1
#
_cell.length_a   1.000
_cell.length_b   1.000
_cell.length_c   1.000
_cell.angle_alpha   90.00
_cell.angle_beta   90.00
_cell.angle_gamma   90.00
#
_symmetry.space_group_name_H-M   'P 1'
#
loop_
_entity.id
_entity.type
_entity.pdbx_description
1 polymer ?
#
loop_
_entity_poly.entity_id
_entity_poly.type
_entity_poly.pdbx_seq_one_letter_code
_entity_poly.pdbx_strand_id
1 'polypeptide(L)'
;TNLYSATDEIVQPQVSNSPLDSSYLFNGKNVQAQAVCGPLFVIDHAGSLTSQFSYVVGRSALRSTTGQARSADYGITDCNPLPANDLTPEQKVAAAALLAPAAAAIVAGPKQNCEP
;
A
#
# COMPACT_ATOMS: atom_id res chain seq x y z
N THR A 1 7.28 9.21 -1.08
CA THR A 1 6.71 8.25 -2.02
C THR A 1 5.41 7.77 -1.44
N ASN A 2 4.30 7.90 -2.15
CA ASN A 2 3.01 7.39 -1.74
C ASN A 2 2.67 6.19 -2.62
N LEU A 3 2.38 5.06 -1.99
CA LEU A 3 1.99 3.83 -2.66
C LEU A 3 0.57 3.49 -2.21
N TYR A 4 -0.31 3.23 -3.16
CA TYR A 4 -1.72 2.98 -2.91
C TYR A 4 -2.33 2.08 -3.98
N SER A 5 -3.55 1.62 -3.73
CA SER A 5 -4.27 0.68 -4.58
C SER A 5 -5.64 1.23 -4.95
N ALA A 6 -6.04 1.10 -6.21
CA ALA A 6 -7.39 1.39 -6.66
C ALA A 6 -8.43 0.47 -6.01
N THR A 7 -8.02 -0.73 -5.57
CA THR A 7 -8.88 -1.72 -4.91
C THR A 7 -8.82 -1.66 -3.38
N ASP A 8 -8.35 -0.54 -2.82
CA ASP A 8 -8.41 -0.29 -1.38
C ASP A 8 -9.87 -0.29 -0.90
N GLU A 9 -10.19 -1.15 0.07
CA GLU A 9 -11.52 -1.36 0.63
C GLU A 9 -11.85 -0.41 1.80
N ILE A 10 -10.86 0.36 2.28
CA ILE A 10 -10.99 1.26 3.43
C ILE A 10 -10.94 2.72 3.01
N VAL A 11 -9.94 3.10 2.22
CA VAL A 11 -9.71 4.49 1.80
C VAL A 11 -10.14 4.66 0.36
N GLN A 12 -11.05 5.61 0.13
CA GLN A 12 -11.53 6.01 -1.19
C GLN A 12 -11.70 7.55 -1.23
N PRO A 13 -11.58 8.18 -2.42
CA PRO A 13 -11.28 7.59 -3.72
C PRO A 13 -9.78 7.27 -3.92
N GLN A 14 -9.47 6.19 -4.65
CA GLN A 14 -8.09 5.78 -5.01
C GLN A 14 -7.92 5.35 -6.49
N VAL A 15 -8.99 5.47 -7.27
CA VAL A 15 -9.14 4.80 -8.57
C VAL A 15 -8.61 5.61 -9.75
N SER A 16 -8.36 6.91 -9.58
CA SER A 16 -8.20 7.84 -10.71
C SER A 16 -6.76 7.98 -11.21
N ASN A 17 -5.78 7.51 -10.44
CA ASN A 17 -4.35 7.76 -10.62
C ASN A 17 -4.05 9.26 -10.80
N SER A 18 -4.66 10.10 -9.98
CA SER A 18 -4.68 11.56 -10.15
C SER A 18 -4.71 12.29 -8.80
N PRO A 19 -4.60 13.64 -8.79
CA PRO A 19 -4.77 14.44 -7.58
C PRO A 19 -6.10 14.29 -6.85
N LEU A 20 -7.09 13.62 -7.46
CA LEU A 20 -8.34 13.28 -6.78
C LEU A 20 -8.19 12.12 -5.80
N ASP A 21 -7.15 11.29 -5.96
CA ASP A 21 -6.93 10.14 -5.08
C ASP A 21 -6.44 10.60 -3.71
N SER A 22 -7.00 10.02 -2.64
CA SER A 22 -6.70 10.42 -1.27
C SER A 22 -5.23 10.30 -0.89
N SER A 23 -4.50 9.36 -1.52
CA SER A 23 -3.06 9.18 -1.27
C SER A 23 -2.16 10.09 -2.10
N TYR A 24 -2.72 10.93 -2.98
CA TYR A 24 -1.93 11.78 -3.85
C TYR A 24 -1.33 12.97 -3.08
N LEU A 25 -0.03 13.23 -3.29
CA LEU A 25 0.61 14.49 -2.89
C LEU A 25 1.22 15.16 -4.12
N PHE A 26 0.94 16.46 -4.31
CA PHE A 26 1.60 17.25 -5.34
C PHE A 26 3.12 17.24 -5.15
N ASN A 27 3.86 17.08 -6.25
CA ASN A 27 5.32 16.91 -6.28
C ASN A 27 5.86 15.65 -5.58
N GLY A 28 4.98 14.78 -5.08
CA GLY A 28 5.33 13.48 -4.56
C GLY A 28 5.50 12.43 -5.67
N LYS A 29 6.30 11.40 -5.40
CA LYS A 29 6.21 10.16 -6.19
C LYS A 29 4.99 9.36 -5.76
N ASN A 30 3.89 9.52 -6.50
CA ASN A 30 2.64 8.80 -6.30
C ASN A 30 2.64 7.54 -7.19
N VAL A 31 2.43 6.38 -6.59
CA VAL A 31 2.45 5.07 -7.26
C VAL A 31 1.12 4.40 -6.98
N GLN A 32 0.19 4.48 -7.93
CA GLN A 32 -0.98 3.60 -7.92
C GLN A 32 -0.52 2.22 -8.41
N ALA A 33 -0.78 1.16 -7.64
CA ALA A 33 -0.31 -0.18 -7.97
C ALA A 33 -0.80 -0.65 -9.34
N GLN A 34 -2.06 -0.38 -9.66
CA GLN A 34 -2.70 -0.77 -10.92
C GLN A 34 -2.15 0.01 -12.13
N ALA A 35 -1.57 1.19 -11.93
CA ALA A 35 -0.89 1.92 -13.00
C ALA A 35 0.44 1.26 -13.43
N VAL A 36 1.06 0.46 -12.55
CA VAL A 36 2.29 -0.29 -12.84
C VAL A 36 1.97 -1.74 -13.22
N CYS A 37 1.06 -2.35 -12.46
CA CYS A 37 0.78 -3.79 -12.50
C CYS A 37 -0.46 -4.17 -13.31
N GLY A 38 -1.22 -3.19 -13.79
CA GLY A 38 -2.48 -3.40 -14.50
C GLY A 38 -3.68 -3.66 -13.57
N PRO A 39 -4.90 -3.70 -14.13
CA PRO A 39 -6.14 -3.76 -13.35
C PRO A 39 -6.40 -5.10 -12.66
N LEU A 40 -5.72 -6.18 -13.09
CA LEU A 40 -5.84 -7.51 -12.46
C LEU A 40 -5.00 -7.63 -11.18
N PHE A 41 -4.13 -6.66 -10.90
CA PHE A 41 -3.37 -6.61 -9.67
C PHE A 41 -4.25 -6.05 -8.54
N VAL A 42 -4.73 -6.96 -7.69
CA VAL A 42 -5.63 -6.65 -6.59
C VAL A 42 -4.87 -6.79 -5.29
N ILE A 43 -4.71 -5.67 -4.60
CA ILE A 43 -4.26 -5.61 -3.21
C ILE A 43 -5.22 -4.70 -2.44
N ASP A 44 -5.57 -5.12 -1.24
CA ASP A 44 -6.42 -4.40 -0.30
C ASP A 44 -5.61 -3.30 0.43
N HIS A 45 -6.22 -2.66 1.41
CA HIS A 45 -5.58 -1.60 2.20
C HIS A 45 -4.31 -2.11 2.90
N ALA A 46 -4.38 -3.26 3.55
CA ALA A 46 -3.24 -3.88 4.23
C ALA A 46 -2.16 -4.38 3.24
N GLY A 47 -2.57 -4.86 2.07
CA GLY A 47 -1.71 -5.31 0.98
C GLY A 47 -0.92 -4.16 0.37
N SER A 48 -1.47 -2.94 0.37
CA SER A 48 -0.75 -1.72 -0.02
C SER A 48 0.49 -1.47 0.85
N LEU A 49 0.52 -2.00 2.09
CA LEU A 49 1.69 -2.00 2.95
C LEU A 49 2.56 -3.27 2.79
N THR A 50 1.93 -4.45 2.76
CA THR A 50 2.62 -5.72 3.05
C THR A 50 3.04 -6.50 1.81
N SER A 51 2.50 -6.19 0.63
CA SER A 51 2.79 -6.92 -0.60
C SER A 51 4.27 -6.83 -1.00
N GLN A 52 4.74 -7.82 -1.77
CA GLN A 52 6.09 -7.80 -2.34
C GLN A 52 6.29 -6.59 -3.27
N PHE A 53 5.27 -6.20 -4.04
CA PHE A 53 5.33 -4.99 -4.85
C PHE A 53 5.62 -3.76 -3.97
N SER A 54 4.90 -3.63 -2.85
CA SER A 54 5.08 -2.56 -1.88
C SER A 54 6.48 -2.53 -1.30
N TYR A 55 7.01 -3.69 -0.94
CA TYR A 55 8.38 -3.83 -0.47
C TYR A 55 9.41 -3.35 -1.49
N VAL A 56 9.27 -3.71 -2.77
CA VAL A 56 10.21 -3.28 -3.82
C VAL A 56 10.17 -1.76 -4.00
N VAL A 57 8.98 -1.16 -4.03
CA VAL A 57 8.81 0.31 -4.11
C VAL A 57 9.42 1.00 -2.88
N GLY A 58 9.16 0.48 -1.68
CA GLY A 58 9.73 1.00 -0.43
C GLY A 58 11.26 0.94 -0.42
N ARG A 59 11.82 -0.20 -0.81
CA ARG A 59 13.28 -0.40 -0.95
C ARG A 59 13.89 0.57 -1.97
N SER A 60 13.21 0.81 -3.10
CA SER A 60 13.63 1.82 -4.08
C SER A 60 13.69 3.22 -3.46
N ALA A 61 12.66 3.61 -2.70
CA ALA A 61 12.63 4.91 -2.04
C ALA A 61 13.80 5.08 -1.05
N LEU A 62 14.03 4.08 -0.19
CA LEU A 62 15.08 4.13 0.84
C LEU A 62 16.49 4.23 0.27
N ARG A 63 16.77 3.57 -0.86
CA ARG A 63 18.09 3.60 -1.49
C ARG A 63 18.29 4.75 -2.49
N SER A 64 17.24 5.50 -2.80
CA SER A 64 17.26 6.53 -3.83
C SER A 64 17.88 7.82 -3.29
N THR A 65 18.86 8.36 -4.01
CA THR A 65 19.51 9.65 -3.68
C THR A 65 18.57 10.86 -3.80
N THR A 66 17.42 10.69 -4.45
CA THR A 66 16.40 11.75 -4.59
C THR A 66 15.41 11.80 -3.43
N GLY A 67 15.45 10.83 -2.51
CA GLY A 67 14.47 10.69 -1.43
C GLY A 67 13.11 10.13 -1.86
N GLN A 68 12.97 9.71 -3.12
CA GLN A 68 11.74 9.13 -3.68
C GLN A 68 12.03 7.84 -4.46
N ALA A 69 11.05 6.95 -4.54
CA ALA A 69 11.17 5.74 -5.35
C ALA A 69 11.33 6.09 -6.83
N ARG A 70 12.16 5.34 -7.55
CA ARG A 70 12.46 5.59 -8.96
C ARG A 70 11.75 4.54 -9.81
N SER A 71 11.07 4.95 -10.87
CA SER A 71 10.32 4.02 -11.75
C SER A 71 11.19 2.98 -12.46
N ALA A 72 12.52 3.19 -12.52
CA ALA A 72 13.44 2.20 -13.06
C ALA A 72 13.75 1.04 -12.09
N ASP A 73 13.36 1.15 -10.81
CA ASP A 73 13.69 0.17 -9.77
C ASP A 73 12.57 -0.88 -9.55
N TYR A 74 11.43 -0.76 -10.21
CA TYR A 74 10.29 -1.67 -10.11
C TYR A 74 9.56 -1.80 -11.45
N GLY A 75 8.96 -2.96 -11.70
CA GLY A 75 8.17 -3.19 -12.90
C GLY A 75 7.21 -4.38 -12.78
N ILE A 76 6.71 -4.86 -13.92
CA ILE A 76 5.70 -5.92 -13.97
C ILE A 76 6.15 -7.22 -13.27
N THR A 77 7.45 -7.50 -13.24
CA THR A 77 8.03 -8.67 -12.56
C THR A 77 7.93 -8.59 -11.04
N ASP A 78 7.77 -7.38 -10.49
CA ASP A 78 7.63 -7.14 -9.05
C ASP A 78 6.17 -7.11 -8.61
N CYS A 79 5.22 -7.23 -9.55
CA CYS A 79 3.78 -7.22 -9.31
C CYS A 79 3.28 -8.52 -8.69
N ASN A 80 3.80 -8.83 -7.51
CA ASN A 80 3.42 -9.95 -6.68
C ASN A 80 2.58 -9.44 -5.49
N PRO A 81 1.30 -9.83 -5.40
CA PRO A 81 0.39 -9.34 -4.36
C PRO A 81 0.63 -10.03 -3.00
N LEU A 82 1.41 -11.11 -2.97
CA LEU A 82 1.70 -11.85 -1.73
C LEU A 82 2.57 -11.01 -0.78
N PRO A 83 2.48 -11.28 0.54
CA PRO A 83 3.39 -10.67 1.51
C PRO A 83 4.86 -10.81 1.11
N ALA A 84 5.63 -9.75 1.34
CA ALA A 84 7.02 -9.63 0.89
C ALA A 84 7.87 -10.88 1.20
N ASN A 85 8.72 -11.26 0.25
CA ASN A 85 9.50 -12.50 0.27
C ASN A 85 10.50 -12.58 1.43
N ASP A 86 10.99 -11.43 1.88
CA ASP A 86 11.96 -11.32 2.97
C ASP A 86 11.33 -11.53 4.36
N LEU A 87 9.99 -11.69 4.44
CA LEU A 87 9.28 -12.03 5.68
C LEU A 87 9.35 -13.53 5.97
N THR A 88 9.48 -13.90 7.24
CA THR A 88 9.31 -15.29 7.69
C THR A 88 7.87 -15.76 7.46
N PRO A 89 7.61 -17.08 7.37
CA PRO A 89 6.24 -17.59 7.23
C PRO A 89 5.26 -17.04 8.29
N GLU A 90 5.70 -16.93 9.54
CA GLU A 90 4.89 -16.40 10.64
C GLU A 90 4.56 -14.92 10.43
N GLN A 91 5.53 -14.14 9.95
CA GLN A 91 5.32 -12.73 9.63
C GLN A 91 4.36 -12.55 8.45
N LYS A 92 4.38 -13.44 7.45
CA LYS A 92 3.42 -13.40 6.34
C LYS A 92 1.99 -13.65 6.80
N VAL A 93 1.81 -14.60 7.74
CA VAL A 93 0.49 -14.85 8.35
C VAL A 93 0.02 -13.64 9.14
N ALA A 94 0.89 -13.05 9.96
CA ALA A 94 0.56 -11.84 10.72
C ALA A 94 0.19 -10.66 9.80
N ALA A 95 0.94 -10.46 8.71
CA ALA A 95 0.69 -9.43 7.71
C ALA A 95 -0.68 -9.58 7.02
N ALA A 96 -1.06 -10.81 6.67
CA ALA A 96 -2.37 -11.09 6.07
C ALA A 96 -3.54 -10.97 7.07
N ALA A 97 -3.27 -11.02 8.38
CA ALA A 97 -4.28 -11.04 9.42
C ALA A 97 -4.52 -9.66 10.09
N LEU A 98 -3.97 -8.57 9.54
CA LEU A 98 -4.00 -7.23 10.16
C LEU A 98 -5.40 -6.66 10.40
N LEU A 99 -6.42 -7.08 9.65
CA LEU A 99 -7.78 -6.58 9.79
C LEU A 99 -8.43 -7.00 11.13
N ALA A 100 -8.13 -8.20 11.63
CA ALA A 100 -8.70 -8.71 12.88
C ALA A 100 -8.28 -7.90 14.13
N PRO A 101 -6.98 -7.64 14.39
CA PRO A 101 -6.58 -6.81 15.52
C PRO A 101 -7.04 -5.35 15.35
N ALA A 102 -7.13 -4.83 14.12
CA ALA A 102 -7.71 -3.50 13.87
C ALA A 102 -9.18 -3.43 14.28
N ALA A 103 -9.99 -4.41 13.88
CA ALA A 103 -11.40 -4.48 14.28
C ALA A 103 -11.56 -4.62 15.81
N ALA A 104 -10.75 -5.47 16.45
CA ALA A 104 -10.76 -5.62 17.90
C ALA A 104 -10.42 -4.30 18.63
N ALA A 105 -9.40 -3.58 18.16
CA ALA A 105 -9.01 -2.28 18.71
C ALA A 105 -10.12 -1.24 18.56
N ILE A 106 -10.77 -1.19 17.38
CA ILE A 106 -11.91 -0.31 17.15
C ILE A 106 -13.02 -0.63 18.16
N VAL A 107 -13.42 -1.90 18.29
CA VAL A 107 -14.52 -2.32 19.20
C VAL A 107 -14.22 -1.97 20.66
N ALA A 108 -12.99 -2.18 21.12
CA ALA A 108 -12.61 -1.99 22.52
C ALA A 108 -12.43 -0.52 22.94
N GLY A 109 -12.12 0.38 22.01
CA GLY A 109 -11.83 1.78 22.31
C GLY A 109 -13.07 2.64 22.64
N PRO A 110 -12.90 3.76 23.37
CA PRO A 110 -13.98 4.71 23.60
C PRO A 110 -14.47 5.28 22.27
N LYS A 111 -15.79 5.38 22.11
CA LYS A 111 -16.41 5.91 20.89
C LYS A 111 -16.57 7.42 20.99
N GLN A 112 -16.31 8.11 19.88
CA GLN A 112 -16.59 9.52 19.70
C GLN A 112 -17.48 9.70 18.48
N ASN A 113 -18.36 10.70 18.52
CA ASN A 113 -19.32 10.95 17.44
C ASN A 113 -18.75 11.88 16.35
N CYS A 114 -17.63 12.54 16.63
CA CYS A 114 -16.97 13.48 15.74
C CYS A 114 -15.47 13.50 16.00
N GLU A 115 -14.72 14.13 15.10
CA GLU A 115 -13.32 14.51 15.31
C GLU A 115 -13.20 15.48 16.52
N PRO A 116 -12.05 15.48 17.24
CA PRO A 116 -11.82 16.34 18.38
C PRO A 116 -11.78 17.84 18.05
#